data_AF-A0A1L5KY10-F1
#
_entry.id   AF-A0A1L5KY10-F1
#
_cell.length_a   1.000
_cell.length_b   1.000
_cell.length_c   1.000
_cell.angle_alpha   90.00
_cell.angle_beta   90.00
_cell.angle_gamma   90.00
#
_symmetry.space_group_name_H-M   'P 1'
#
loop_
_entity.id
_entity.type
_entity.pdbx_description
1 polymer ?
#
loop_
_entity_poly.entity_id
_entity_poly.type
_entity_poly.pdbx_seq_one_letter_code
_entity_poly.pdbx_strand_id
1 'polypeptide(L)'
;VIQKDAGILLASLSPEKVLAFLDVCPTEILKNRPLALLVLMRRMFTWHQIPKMLELKQLLTDTIAEDNTLSEDERKNLSGECDLIMSFLMYNDITGMSVLHRQASSKMTRPAISIRKTGSWTFGSPSVLMMFHRRSGTLDAELTAMNECMPHYYRITQGHGQGAELLMNAEAAFMQGNFSDAQILLEQTYSTIASNGQHNISLCCDFLAARLSLFQEGVTFVKNPEVKRKELLPLHNMMWLNIFDSTYAYYYALIRMPEKIPALFKDHMLSTVSFLSPCRPMMEMIENQVFL
;
A
#
# COMPACT_ATOMS: atom_id res chain seq x y z
N VAL A 1 -0.18 -21.94 -8.71
CA VAL A 1 -0.36 -21.37 -7.36
C VAL A 1 -0.35 -19.85 -7.41
N ILE A 2 0.73 -19.21 -7.88
CA ILE A 2 0.92 -17.74 -8.01
C ILE A 2 -0.31 -16.97 -8.53
N GLN A 3 -0.93 -17.44 -9.61
CA GLN A 3 -2.15 -16.82 -10.15
C GLN A 3 -3.37 -17.00 -9.23
N LYS A 4 -3.53 -18.19 -8.64
CA LYS A 4 -4.72 -18.56 -7.85
C LYS A 4 -4.80 -17.77 -6.55
N ASP A 5 -3.67 -17.45 -5.94
CA ASP A 5 -3.60 -16.71 -4.67
C ASP A 5 -3.17 -15.24 -4.83
N ALA A 6 -3.02 -14.76 -6.07
CA ALA A 6 -2.44 -13.45 -6.37
C ALA A 6 -1.06 -13.22 -5.70
N GLY A 7 -0.28 -14.28 -5.51
CA GLY A 7 1.08 -14.21 -4.97
C GLY A 7 1.15 -14.02 -3.46
N ILE A 8 0.17 -14.51 -2.70
CA ILE A 8 0.23 -14.55 -1.22
C ILE A 8 1.38 -15.47 -0.77
N LEU A 9 1.41 -16.71 -1.25
CA LEU A 9 2.49 -17.66 -0.95
C LEU A 9 3.82 -17.22 -1.57
N LEU A 10 3.77 -16.52 -2.69
CA LEU A 10 4.97 -15.94 -3.29
C LEU A 10 5.63 -14.89 -2.36
N ALA A 11 4.84 -14.22 -1.50
CA ALA A 11 5.34 -13.23 -0.56
C ALA A 11 6.22 -13.80 0.56
N SER A 12 6.05 -15.09 0.89
CA SER A 12 6.82 -15.75 1.96
C SER A 12 8.13 -16.36 1.44
N LEU A 13 8.36 -16.34 0.13
CA LEU A 13 9.62 -16.78 -0.47
C LEU A 13 10.64 -15.65 -0.47
N SER A 14 11.93 -16.02 -0.42
CA SER A 14 12.99 -15.03 -0.58
C SER A 14 13.10 -14.61 -2.05
N PRO A 15 13.40 -13.33 -2.34
CA PRO A 15 13.56 -12.83 -3.71
C PRO A 15 14.56 -13.67 -4.52
N GLU A 16 15.67 -14.09 -3.90
CA GLU A 16 16.76 -14.84 -4.55
C GLU A 16 16.27 -16.18 -5.08
N LYS A 17 15.45 -16.91 -4.30
CA LYS A 17 14.88 -18.19 -4.73
C LYS A 17 13.95 -18.02 -5.92
N VAL A 18 13.16 -16.95 -5.94
CA VAL A 18 12.23 -16.67 -7.05
C VAL A 18 12.99 -16.25 -8.30
N LEU A 19 14.01 -15.40 -8.15
CA LEU A 19 14.88 -14.99 -9.25
C LEU A 19 15.60 -16.20 -9.87
N ALA A 20 16.23 -17.03 -9.05
CA ALA A 20 16.90 -18.24 -9.51
C ALA A 20 15.94 -19.21 -10.24
N PHE A 21 14.70 -19.33 -9.75
CA PHE A 21 13.67 -20.08 -10.46
C PHE A 21 13.32 -19.46 -11.81
N LEU A 22 13.16 -18.14 -11.89
CA LEU A 22 12.84 -17.45 -13.15
C LEU A 22 13.96 -17.59 -14.18
N ASP A 23 15.23 -17.60 -13.75
CA ASP A 23 16.38 -17.71 -14.66
C ASP A 23 16.48 -19.09 -15.34
N VAL A 24 15.96 -20.14 -14.70
CA VAL A 24 15.93 -21.51 -15.26
C VAL A 24 14.55 -21.92 -15.80
N CYS A 25 13.53 -21.09 -15.62
CA CYS A 25 12.17 -21.38 -16.06
C CYS A 25 12.05 -21.11 -17.58
N PRO A 26 11.66 -22.12 -18.39
CA PRO A 26 11.44 -21.90 -19.82
C PRO A 26 10.41 -20.80 -20.07
N THR A 27 10.75 -19.87 -20.96
CA THR A 27 9.91 -18.72 -21.33
C THR A 27 8.50 -19.14 -21.74
N GLU A 28 8.36 -20.23 -22.48
CA GLU A 28 7.06 -20.77 -22.91
C GLU A 28 6.13 -21.12 -21.73
N ILE A 29 6.69 -21.57 -20.59
CA ILE A 29 5.88 -21.88 -19.40
C ILE A 29 5.28 -20.59 -18.80
N LEU A 30 6.03 -19.48 -18.89
CA LEU A 30 5.61 -18.17 -18.42
C LEU A 30 4.61 -17.53 -19.38
N LYS A 31 4.85 -17.61 -20.70
CA LYS A 31 3.92 -17.13 -21.74
C LYS A 31 2.54 -17.78 -21.61
N ASN A 32 2.49 -19.08 -21.32
CA ASN A 32 1.22 -19.79 -21.08
C ASN A 32 0.48 -19.36 -19.80
N ARG A 33 1.01 -18.43 -19.00
CA ARG A 33 0.42 -17.96 -17.73
C ARG A 33 0.56 -16.44 -17.55
N PRO A 34 -0.06 -15.61 -18.41
CA PRO A 34 0.10 -14.15 -18.38
C PRO A 34 -0.36 -13.50 -17.06
N LEU A 35 -1.36 -14.06 -16.38
CA LEU A 35 -1.77 -13.60 -15.05
C LEU A 35 -0.72 -13.86 -13.97
N ALA A 36 0.04 -14.95 -14.09
CA ALA A 36 1.16 -15.21 -13.17
C ALA A 36 2.31 -14.21 -13.42
N LEU A 37 2.56 -13.83 -14.68
CA LEU A 37 3.52 -12.78 -15.03
C LEU A 37 3.17 -11.45 -14.37
N LEU A 38 1.91 -11.02 -14.43
CA LEU A 38 1.44 -9.80 -13.75
C LEU A 38 1.72 -9.85 -12.24
N VAL A 39 1.41 -10.97 -11.57
CA VAL A 39 1.70 -11.14 -10.14
C VAL A 39 3.21 -11.08 -9.85
N LEU A 40 4.04 -11.70 -10.70
CA LEU A 40 5.50 -11.66 -10.58
C LEU A 40 6.06 -10.25 -10.78
N MET A 41 5.59 -9.51 -11.80
CA MET A 41 5.96 -8.12 -12.05
C MET A 41 5.71 -7.25 -10.82
N ARG A 42 4.51 -7.34 -10.21
CA ARG A 42 4.18 -6.62 -8.98
C ARG A 42 5.13 -6.99 -7.82
N ARG A 43 5.51 -8.26 -7.72
CA ARG A 43 6.44 -8.71 -6.66
C ARG A 43 7.85 -8.18 -6.86
N MET A 44 8.32 -8.15 -8.10
CA MET A 44 9.62 -7.55 -8.44
C MET A 44 9.68 -6.09 -8.00
N PHE A 45 8.60 -5.30 -8.18
CA PHE A 45 8.53 -3.94 -7.60
C PHE A 45 8.72 -3.94 -6.08
N THR A 46 7.95 -4.75 -5.35
CA THR A 46 8.00 -4.76 -3.88
C THR A 46 9.36 -5.20 -3.31
N TRP A 47 10.10 -6.01 -4.06
CA TRP A 47 11.48 -6.45 -3.77
C TRP A 47 12.56 -5.57 -4.38
N HIS A 48 12.20 -4.44 -5.00
CA HIS A 48 13.11 -3.51 -5.66
C HIS A 48 13.93 -4.13 -6.82
N GLN A 49 13.39 -5.16 -7.48
CA GLN A 49 13.98 -5.85 -8.64
C GLN A 49 13.45 -5.25 -9.95
N ILE A 50 13.62 -3.94 -10.13
CA ILE A 50 13.04 -3.18 -11.26
C ILE A 50 13.51 -3.70 -12.64
N PRO A 51 14.79 -4.02 -12.88
CA PRO A 51 15.21 -4.57 -14.16
C PRO A 51 14.44 -5.85 -14.55
N LYS A 52 14.32 -6.79 -13.60
CA LYS A 52 13.56 -8.03 -13.81
C LYS A 52 12.07 -7.77 -14.02
N MET A 53 11.48 -6.78 -13.36
CA MET A 53 10.09 -6.36 -13.62
C MET A 53 9.89 -5.93 -15.08
N LEU A 54 10.84 -5.17 -15.65
CA LEU A 54 10.77 -4.70 -17.03
C LEU A 54 10.99 -5.83 -18.05
N GLU A 55 11.85 -6.80 -17.75
CA GLU A 55 11.97 -8.04 -18.54
C GLU A 55 10.64 -8.81 -18.59
N LEU A 56 9.99 -8.99 -17.44
CA LEU A 56 8.69 -9.67 -17.34
C LEU A 56 7.57 -8.88 -18.05
N LYS A 57 7.61 -7.54 -17.99
CA LYS A 57 6.71 -6.67 -18.76
C LYS A 57 6.86 -6.92 -20.26
N GLN A 58 8.09 -6.96 -20.76
CA GLN A 58 8.34 -7.20 -22.18
C GLN A 58 7.79 -8.57 -22.58
N LEU A 59 8.11 -9.60 -21.79
CA LEU A 59 7.59 -10.95 -22.01
C LEU A 59 6.06 -11.00 -22.02
N LEU A 60 5.39 -10.30 -21.10
CA LEU A 60 3.93 -10.20 -21.09
C LEU A 60 3.39 -9.51 -22.35
N THR A 61 4.04 -8.43 -22.79
CA THR A 61 3.64 -7.66 -23.98
C THR A 61 3.74 -8.55 -25.23
N ASP A 62 4.84 -9.27 -25.37
CA ASP A 62 5.07 -10.22 -26.48
C ASP A 62 4.05 -11.36 -26.43
N THR A 63 3.81 -11.93 -25.24
CA THR A 63 2.79 -12.98 -25.02
C THR A 63 1.42 -12.53 -25.50
N ILE A 64 1.01 -11.32 -25.12
CA ILE A 64 -0.29 -10.77 -25.53
C ILE A 64 -0.32 -10.63 -27.06
N ALA A 65 0.72 -10.07 -27.67
CA ALA A 65 0.78 -9.83 -29.11
C ALA A 65 0.77 -11.12 -29.96
N GLU A 66 1.47 -12.17 -29.51
CA GLU A 66 1.61 -13.44 -30.22
C GLU A 66 0.38 -14.36 -30.08
N ASP A 67 -0.35 -14.27 -28.96
CA ASP A 67 -1.49 -15.16 -28.69
C ASP A 67 -2.75 -14.70 -29.44
N ASN A 68 -3.00 -15.33 -30.59
CA ASN A 68 -4.19 -15.13 -31.42
C ASN A 68 -5.46 -15.78 -30.86
N THR A 69 -5.38 -16.53 -29.77
CA THR A 69 -6.53 -17.21 -29.15
C THR A 69 -7.22 -16.36 -28.08
N LEU A 70 -6.57 -15.28 -27.61
CA LEU A 70 -7.15 -14.34 -26.65
C LEU A 70 -8.31 -13.56 -27.27
N SER A 71 -9.43 -13.49 -26.55
CA SER A 71 -10.51 -12.56 -26.88
C SER A 71 -10.02 -11.11 -26.78
N GLU A 72 -10.69 -10.20 -27.48
CA GLU A 72 -10.37 -8.77 -27.42
C GLU A 72 -10.49 -8.22 -25.99
N ASP A 73 -11.50 -8.67 -25.23
CA ASP A 73 -11.69 -8.29 -23.84
C ASP A 73 -10.56 -8.78 -22.93
N GLU A 74 -10.09 -10.03 -23.09
CA GLU A 74 -8.99 -10.53 -22.26
C GLU A 74 -7.67 -9.85 -22.62
N ARG A 75 -7.45 -9.54 -23.90
CA ARG A 75 -6.31 -8.72 -24.36
C ARG A 75 -6.32 -7.34 -23.70
N LYS A 76 -7.47 -6.67 -23.66
CA LYS A 76 -7.64 -5.38 -22.98
C LYS A 76 -7.44 -5.50 -21.46
N ASN A 77 -7.95 -6.56 -20.84
CA ASN A 77 -7.79 -6.79 -19.40
C ASN A 77 -6.31 -7.01 -19.03
N LEU A 78 -5.58 -7.84 -19.78
CA LEU A 78 -4.15 -8.08 -19.52
C LEU A 78 -3.31 -6.82 -19.73
N SER A 79 -3.58 -6.05 -20.80
CA SER A 79 -2.90 -4.77 -21.02
C SER A 79 -3.24 -3.75 -19.93
N GLY A 80 -4.49 -3.67 -19.48
CA GLY A 80 -4.90 -2.76 -18.41
C GLY A 80 -4.30 -3.16 -17.05
N GLU A 81 -4.25 -4.45 -16.71
CA GLU A 81 -3.55 -4.92 -15.52
C GLU A 81 -2.04 -4.64 -15.59
N CYS A 82 -1.45 -4.69 -16.80
CA CYS A 82 -0.06 -4.28 -17.00
C CYS A 82 0.11 -2.79 -16.67
N ASP A 83 -0.74 -1.89 -17.19
CA ASP A 83 -0.68 -0.45 -16.86
C ASP A 83 -0.84 -0.21 -15.36
N LEU A 84 -1.77 -0.91 -14.71
CA LEU A 84 -1.99 -0.86 -13.27
C LEU A 84 -0.75 -1.28 -12.48
N ILE A 85 -0.03 -2.31 -12.90
CA ILE A 85 1.21 -2.73 -12.23
C ILE A 85 2.37 -1.77 -12.54
N MET A 86 2.42 -1.23 -13.75
CA MET A 86 3.41 -0.21 -14.12
C MET A 86 3.23 1.08 -13.32
N SER A 87 2.03 1.39 -12.84
CA SER A 87 1.78 2.57 -12.00
C SER A 87 2.61 2.56 -10.73
N PHE A 88 2.99 1.39 -10.20
CA PHE A 88 3.86 1.31 -9.03
C PHE A 88 5.25 1.91 -9.28
N LEU A 89 5.75 1.95 -10.52
CA LEU A 89 7.02 2.65 -10.81
C LEU A 89 6.91 4.16 -10.64
N MET A 90 5.69 4.71 -10.64
CA MET A 90 5.40 6.11 -10.33
C MET A 90 5.08 6.32 -8.84
N TYR A 91 5.42 5.37 -7.96
CA TYR A 91 5.22 5.52 -6.52
C TYR A 91 5.85 6.83 -6.02
N ASN A 92 5.12 7.56 -5.17
CA ASN A 92 5.38 8.94 -4.73
C ASN A 92 5.00 10.05 -5.75
N ASP A 93 4.55 9.73 -6.96
CA ASP A 93 3.99 10.67 -7.94
C ASP A 93 2.54 10.29 -8.28
N ILE A 94 1.59 10.89 -7.54
CA ILE A 94 0.15 10.60 -7.69
C ILE A 94 -0.34 10.92 -9.10
N THR A 95 0.16 11.99 -9.72
CA THR A 95 -0.23 12.38 -11.08
C THR A 95 0.23 11.33 -12.10
N GLY A 96 1.48 10.89 -12.00
CA GLY A 96 2.03 9.80 -12.82
C GLY A 96 1.26 8.49 -12.65
N MET A 97 0.92 8.13 -11.41
CA MET A 97 0.08 6.96 -11.13
C MET A 97 -1.32 7.09 -11.73
N SER A 98 -1.94 8.27 -11.62
CA SER A 98 -3.30 8.56 -12.11
C SER A 98 -3.45 8.35 -13.61
N VAL A 99 -2.45 8.73 -14.41
CA VAL A 99 -2.43 8.49 -15.86
C VAL A 99 -2.60 7.00 -16.15
N LEU A 100 -1.81 6.15 -15.50
CA LEU A 100 -1.83 4.70 -15.70
C LEU A 100 -3.10 4.05 -15.12
N HIS A 101 -3.61 4.53 -13.99
CA HIS A 101 -4.89 4.06 -13.44
C HIS A 101 -6.07 4.37 -14.36
N ARG A 102 -6.08 5.56 -14.99
CA ARG A 102 -7.12 5.94 -15.96
C ARG A 102 -7.04 5.10 -17.23
N GLN A 103 -5.83 4.84 -17.74
CA GLN A 103 -5.61 3.95 -18.88
C GLN A 103 -6.05 2.52 -18.58
N ALA A 104 -5.68 1.96 -17.42
CA ALA A 104 -6.15 0.66 -16.99
C ALA A 104 -7.69 0.62 -16.88
N SER A 105 -8.28 1.64 -16.23
CA SER A 105 -9.72 1.76 -16.04
C SER A 105 -10.52 1.93 -17.34
N SER A 106 -9.94 2.47 -18.42
CA SER A 106 -10.62 2.58 -19.71
C SER A 106 -10.58 1.29 -20.53
N LYS A 107 -9.57 0.45 -20.28
CA LYS A 107 -9.38 -0.84 -20.98
C LYS A 107 -10.13 -1.99 -20.32
N MET A 108 -10.09 -2.06 -18.99
CA MET A 108 -10.50 -3.25 -18.25
C MET A 108 -12.02 -3.39 -18.14
N THR A 109 -12.51 -4.60 -18.39
CA THR A 109 -13.93 -4.99 -18.27
C THR A 109 -14.21 -5.76 -16.98
N ARG A 110 -13.17 -6.25 -16.29
CA ARG A 110 -13.23 -6.89 -14.98
C ARG A 110 -12.19 -6.30 -14.03
N PRO A 111 -12.34 -6.46 -12.71
CA PRO A 111 -11.29 -6.10 -11.77
C PRO A 111 -9.99 -6.87 -11.99
N ALA A 112 -8.90 -6.29 -11.51
CA ALA A 112 -7.56 -6.86 -11.55
C ALA A 112 -7.51 -8.16 -10.75
N ILE A 113 -6.86 -9.18 -11.30
CA ILE A 113 -6.58 -10.44 -10.59
C ILE A 113 -5.27 -10.30 -9.80
N SER A 114 -4.35 -9.50 -10.31
CA SER A 114 -3.03 -9.26 -9.71
C SER A 114 -3.07 -8.47 -8.40
N ILE A 115 -4.17 -7.77 -8.09
CA ILE A 115 -4.38 -7.01 -6.86
C ILE A 115 -5.66 -7.48 -6.18
N ARG A 116 -5.55 -7.95 -4.93
CA ARG A 116 -6.70 -8.31 -4.10
C ARG A 116 -7.10 -7.16 -3.22
N LYS A 117 -8.41 -6.97 -3.05
CA LYS A 117 -9.01 -5.99 -2.12
C LYS A 117 -8.49 -6.12 -0.68
N THR A 118 -8.16 -7.33 -0.24
CA THR A 118 -7.67 -7.63 1.11
C THR A 118 -6.16 -7.45 1.26
N GLY A 119 -5.45 -7.12 0.18
CA GLY A 119 -4.04 -6.75 0.25
C GLY A 119 -3.83 -5.43 0.99
N SER A 120 -2.59 -5.15 1.38
CA SER A 120 -2.25 -3.84 1.92
C SER A 120 -2.01 -2.84 0.80
N TRP A 121 -2.74 -1.72 0.84
CA TRP A 121 -2.57 -0.61 -0.09
C TRP A 121 -1.40 0.31 0.30
N THR A 122 -1.14 0.45 1.61
CA THR A 122 -0.13 1.41 2.11
C THR A 122 1.30 0.86 2.12
N PHE A 123 1.51 -0.36 1.64
CA PHE A 123 2.77 -1.11 1.77
C PHE A 123 3.27 -1.30 3.22
N GLY A 124 2.46 -0.96 4.22
CA GLY A 124 2.84 -0.95 5.63
C GLY A 124 3.13 0.43 6.18
N SER A 125 3.05 1.50 5.37
CA SER A 125 3.13 2.87 5.88
C SER A 125 1.95 3.15 6.83
N PRO A 126 2.18 3.84 7.96
CA PRO A 126 1.12 4.31 8.86
C PRO A 126 0.47 5.61 8.39
N SER A 127 0.94 6.22 7.31
CA SER A 127 0.43 7.49 6.80
C SER A 127 0.39 7.53 5.27
N VAL A 128 -0.72 8.02 4.71
CA VAL A 128 -0.88 8.17 3.25
C VAL A 128 -0.12 9.41 2.77
N LEU A 129 -0.17 10.50 3.53
CA LEU A 129 0.58 11.72 3.26
C LEU A 129 2.08 11.45 3.22
N MET A 130 2.61 10.66 4.17
CA MET A 130 4.03 10.23 4.15
C MET A 130 4.38 9.40 2.90
N MET A 131 3.42 8.70 2.31
CA MET A 131 3.66 7.95 1.07
C MET A 131 3.80 8.86 -0.14
N PHE A 132 3.22 10.06 -0.19
CA PHE A 132 3.14 10.82 -1.45
C PHE A 132 3.66 12.25 -1.39
N HIS A 133 3.56 12.95 -0.27
CA HIS A 133 3.99 14.34 -0.20
C HIS A 133 5.52 14.45 -0.21
N ARG A 134 6.10 15.19 -1.16
CA ARG A 134 7.57 15.28 -1.33
C ARG A 134 8.11 16.68 -1.52
N ARG A 135 7.30 17.64 -1.97
CA ARG A 135 7.79 18.97 -2.34
C ARG A 135 6.95 20.06 -1.66
N SER A 136 7.64 21.08 -1.15
CA SER A 136 6.95 22.26 -0.62
C SER A 136 6.13 22.93 -1.73
N GLY A 137 4.93 23.38 -1.39
CA GLY A 137 4.03 24.09 -2.32
C GLY A 137 3.27 23.20 -3.31
N THR A 138 3.40 21.87 -3.25
CA THR A 138 2.67 20.95 -4.14
C THR A 138 1.49 20.23 -3.48
N LEU A 139 1.27 20.45 -2.18
CA LEU A 139 0.27 19.70 -1.40
C LEU A 139 -1.14 19.77 -2.01
N ASP A 140 -1.64 20.95 -2.35
CA ASP A 140 -2.99 21.10 -2.90
C ASP A 140 -3.16 20.34 -4.22
N ALA A 141 -2.15 20.39 -5.11
CA ALA A 141 -2.16 19.67 -6.37
C ALA A 141 -2.12 18.14 -6.16
N GLU A 142 -1.35 17.68 -5.18
CA GLU A 142 -1.28 16.26 -4.79
C GLU A 142 -2.62 15.76 -4.23
N LEU A 143 -3.28 16.56 -3.38
CA LEU A 143 -4.61 16.24 -2.86
C LEU A 143 -5.64 16.18 -3.99
N THR A 144 -5.68 17.16 -4.88
CA THR A 144 -6.56 17.13 -6.06
C THR A 144 -6.28 15.88 -6.91
N ALA A 145 -5.02 15.59 -7.20
CA ALA A 145 -4.65 14.42 -7.98
C ALA A 145 -5.10 13.10 -7.31
N MET A 146 -4.98 12.99 -5.99
CA MET A 146 -5.44 11.82 -5.23
C MET A 146 -6.95 11.65 -5.33
N ASN A 147 -7.71 12.71 -5.01
CA ASN A 147 -9.18 12.70 -5.04
C ASN A 147 -9.73 12.33 -6.42
N GLU A 148 -9.11 12.83 -7.51
CA GLU A 148 -9.53 12.49 -8.87
C GLU A 148 -9.07 11.10 -9.33
N CYS A 149 -7.93 10.62 -8.84
CA CYS A 149 -7.35 9.33 -9.23
C CYS A 149 -8.10 8.15 -8.62
N MET A 150 -8.42 8.21 -7.33
CA MET A 150 -8.88 7.06 -6.57
C MET A 150 -10.17 6.40 -7.12
N PRO A 151 -11.18 7.13 -7.63
CA PRO A 151 -12.36 6.51 -8.25
C PRO A 151 -12.03 5.55 -9.41
N HIS A 152 -11.03 5.90 -10.25
CA HIS A 152 -10.57 5.03 -11.34
C HIS A 152 -9.88 3.77 -10.79
N TYR A 153 -9.05 3.95 -9.76
CA TYR A 153 -8.38 2.84 -9.09
C TYR A 153 -9.36 1.88 -8.41
N TYR A 154 -10.38 2.40 -7.71
CA TYR A 154 -11.38 1.59 -7.02
C TYR A 154 -12.17 0.70 -7.98
N ARG A 155 -12.54 1.24 -9.14
CA ARG A 155 -13.25 0.48 -10.18
C ARG A 155 -12.50 -0.78 -10.59
N ILE A 156 -11.19 -0.68 -10.80
CA ILE A 156 -10.37 -1.80 -11.28
C ILE A 156 -9.80 -2.67 -10.16
N THR A 157 -9.95 -2.29 -8.89
CA THR A 157 -9.41 -3.06 -7.74
C THR A 157 -10.45 -3.51 -6.72
N GLN A 158 -11.75 -3.35 -7.02
CA GLN A 158 -12.86 -3.61 -6.09
C GLN A 158 -12.75 -2.80 -4.78
N GLY A 159 -12.29 -1.56 -4.86
CA GLY A 159 -12.16 -0.68 -3.70
C GLY A 159 -10.98 -0.99 -2.79
N HIS A 160 -9.90 -1.56 -3.31
CA HIS A 160 -8.62 -1.65 -2.58
C HIS A 160 -8.14 -0.24 -2.23
N GLY A 161 -7.71 -0.01 -0.99
CA GLY A 161 -7.30 1.29 -0.48
C GLY A 161 -8.43 2.30 -0.27
N GLN A 162 -9.70 1.89 -0.31
CA GLN A 162 -10.82 2.80 -0.18
C GLN A 162 -10.75 3.66 1.09
N GLY A 163 -10.84 4.98 0.92
CA GLY A 163 -10.70 5.98 1.97
C GLY A 163 -9.32 6.64 2.03
N ALA A 164 -8.35 6.23 1.19
CA ALA A 164 -7.01 6.81 1.18
C ALA A 164 -6.99 8.31 0.84
N GLU A 165 -7.85 8.76 -0.09
CA GLU A 165 -8.02 10.17 -0.45
C GLU A 165 -8.57 10.99 0.72
N LEU A 166 -9.56 10.47 1.44
CA LEU A 166 -10.14 11.13 2.61
C LEU A 166 -9.12 11.23 3.74
N LEU A 167 -8.40 10.14 3.99
CA LEU A 167 -7.34 10.11 4.99
C LEU A 167 -6.21 11.08 4.65
N MET A 168 -5.76 11.13 3.39
CA MET A 168 -4.71 12.06 2.99
C MET A 168 -5.14 13.53 3.17
N ASN A 169 -6.41 13.86 2.87
CA ASN A 169 -6.98 15.18 3.16
C ASN A 169 -6.96 15.47 4.67
N ALA A 170 -7.33 14.49 5.52
CA ALA A 170 -7.31 14.64 6.98
C ALA A 170 -5.88 14.85 7.52
N GLU A 171 -4.91 14.09 7.01
CA GLU A 171 -3.50 14.24 7.37
C GLU A 171 -2.94 15.59 6.92
N ALA A 172 -3.33 16.08 5.75
CA ALA A 172 -2.95 17.40 5.26
C ALA A 172 -3.50 18.53 6.16
N ALA A 173 -4.79 18.46 6.51
CA ALA A 173 -5.41 19.41 7.44
C ALA A 173 -4.68 19.42 8.80
N PHE A 174 -4.32 18.23 9.32
CA PHE A 174 -3.52 18.12 10.54
C PHE A 174 -2.16 18.80 10.40
N MET A 175 -1.44 18.56 9.31
CA MET A 175 -0.12 19.16 9.06
C MET A 175 -0.16 20.68 8.89
N GLN A 176 -1.30 21.24 8.49
CA GLN A 176 -1.54 22.68 8.39
C GLN A 176 -2.02 23.32 9.72
N GLY A 177 -2.24 22.51 10.77
CA GLY A 177 -2.77 22.99 12.06
C GLY A 177 -4.29 23.14 12.10
N ASN A 178 -5.00 22.71 11.06
CA ASN A 178 -6.46 22.75 10.97
C ASN A 178 -7.07 21.53 11.68
N PHE A 179 -6.89 21.44 13.00
CA PHE A 179 -7.20 20.24 13.77
C PHE A 179 -8.68 19.84 13.74
N SER A 180 -9.60 20.80 13.76
CA SER A 180 -11.04 20.51 13.70
C SER A 180 -11.43 19.88 12.36
N ASP A 181 -10.89 20.40 11.27
CA ASP A 181 -11.12 19.84 9.94
C ASP A 181 -10.50 18.45 9.82
N ALA A 182 -9.29 18.26 10.36
CA ALA A 182 -8.64 16.96 10.42
C ALA A 182 -9.49 15.93 11.19
N GLN A 183 -10.09 16.30 12.33
CA GLN A 183 -10.98 15.44 13.09
C GLN A 183 -12.23 15.06 12.28
N ILE A 184 -12.89 16.04 11.66
CA ILE A 184 -14.10 15.81 10.86
C ILE A 184 -13.79 14.84 9.71
N LEU A 185 -12.71 15.09 8.97
CA LEU A 185 -12.29 14.25 7.85
C LEU A 185 -11.88 12.84 8.32
N LEU A 186 -11.24 12.72 9.47
CA LEU A 186 -10.88 11.44 10.09
C LEU A 186 -12.12 10.61 10.44
N GLU A 187 -13.13 11.21 11.09
CA GLU A 187 -14.40 10.54 11.42
C GLU A 187 -15.18 10.15 10.16
N GLN A 188 -15.19 11.02 9.14
CA GLN A 188 -15.75 10.69 7.82
C GLN A 188 -15.03 9.51 7.17
N THR A 189 -13.71 9.45 7.30
CA THR A 189 -12.91 8.33 6.78
C THR A 189 -13.29 7.04 7.50
N TYR A 190 -13.35 7.04 8.85
CA TYR A 190 -13.81 5.87 9.62
C TYR A 190 -15.20 5.39 9.19
N SER A 191 -16.15 6.32 9.05
CA SER A 191 -17.52 5.99 8.62
C SER A 191 -17.53 5.36 7.22
N THR A 192 -16.73 5.90 6.29
CA THR A 192 -16.62 5.40 4.91
C THR A 192 -16.04 4.00 4.84
N ILE A 193 -15.09 3.66 5.73
CA ILE A 193 -14.39 2.37 5.71
C ILE A 193 -14.95 1.31 6.66
N ALA A 194 -15.91 1.67 7.54
CA ALA A 194 -16.41 0.81 8.62
C ALA A 194 -16.91 -0.58 8.15
N SER A 195 -17.34 -0.72 6.89
CA SER A 195 -17.90 -1.94 6.33
C SER A 195 -17.14 -2.50 5.10
N ASN A 196 -16.01 -1.90 4.71
CA ASN A 196 -15.34 -2.25 3.44
C ASN A 196 -14.11 -3.18 3.60
N GLY A 197 -13.72 -3.50 4.83
CA GLY A 197 -12.61 -4.41 5.15
C GLY A 197 -11.20 -3.84 4.95
N GLN A 198 -11.05 -2.51 4.82
CA GLN A 198 -9.75 -1.85 4.65
C GLN A 198 -9.03 -1.62 5.98
N HIS A 199 -8.57 -2.71 6.61
CA HIS A 199 -7.86 -2.67 7.90
C HIS A 199 -6.61 -1.78 7.88
N ASN A 200 -5.86 -1.77 6.78
CA ASN A 200 -4.67 -0.93 6.63
C ASN A 200 -5.00 0.58 6.67
N ILE A 201 -6.11 1.00 6.05
CA ILE A 201 -6.55 2.40 6.08
C ILE A 201 -7.02 2.74 7.50
N SER A 202 -7.77 1.86 8.16
CA SER A 202 -8.17 2.05 9.55
C SER A 202 -6.98 2.19 10.50
N LEU A 203 -5.90 1.43 10.30
CA LEU A 203 -4.67 1.56 11.10
C LEU A 203 -3.93 2.88 10.83
N CYS A 204 -4.00 3.42 9.62
CA CYS A 204 -3.46 4.75 9.32
C CYS A 204 -4.35 5.86 9.91
N CYS A 205 -5.67 5.66 9.96
CA CYS A 205 -6.55 6.54 10.73
C CYS A 205 -6.18 6.55 12.21
N ASP A 206 -5.82 5.40 12.80
CA ASP A 206 -5.36 5.34 14.19
C ASP A 206 -4.06 6.14 14.38
N PHE A 207 -3.14 6.09 13.40
CA PHE A 207 -1.92 6.89 13.43
C PHE A 207 -2.21 8.39 13.45
N LEU A 208 -3.15 8.85 12.62
CA LEU A 208 -3.58 10.25 12.63
C LEU A 208 -4.28 10.60 13.96
N ALA A 209 -5.17 9.74 14.46
CA ALA A 209 -5.87 9.93 15.73
C ALA A 209 -4.87 10.08 16.90
N ALA A 210 -3.79 9.29 16.90
CA ALA A 210 -2.71 9.36 17.89
C ALA A 210 -2.07 10.74 17.97
N ARG A 211 -1.83 11.33 16.80
CA ARG A 211 -1.16 12.62 16.68
C ARG A 211 -2.14 13.74 17.01
N LEU A 212 -3.40 13.61 16.59
CA LEU A 212 -4.45 14.59 16.80
C LEU A 212 -4.87 14.68 18.28
N SER A 213 -4.86 13.58 19.03
CA SER A 213 -5.19 13.57 20.46
C SER A 213 -4.26 14.40 21.34
N LEU A 214 -3.06 14.76 20.83
CA LEU A 214 -2.13 15.66 21.50
C LEU A 214 -2.55 17.13 21.41
N PHE A 215 -3.46 17.47 20.50
CA PHE A 215 -3.87 18.86 20.22
C PHE A 215 -5.36 19.13 20.44
N GLN A 216 -6.21 18.10 20.43
CA GLN A 216 -7.65 18.23 20.63
C GLN A 216 -8.19 17.30 21.71
N GLU A 217 -8.86 17.90 22.70
CA GLU A 217 -9.65 17.19 23.67
C GLU A 217 -10.86 16.52 22.98
N GLY A 218 -11.17 15.28 23.36
CA GLY A 218 -12.31 14.53 22.81
C GLY A 218 -11.98 13.63 21.62
N VAL A 219 -10.81 13.78 20.99
CA VAL A 219 -10.31 12.79 20.03
C VAL A 219 -10.01 11.51 20.79
N THR A 220 -10.80 10.47 20.54
CA THR A 220 -10.60 9.18 21.19
C THR A 220 -9.48 8.43 20.48
N PHE A 221 -8.26 8.63 20.94
CA PHE A 221 -7.15 7.75 20.60
C PHE A 221 -6.94 6.74 21.73
N VAL A 222 -7.30 5.48 21.44
CA VAL A 222 -7.00 4.28 22.24
C VAL A 222 -7.64 4.24 23.63
N LYS A 223 -8.65 3.37 23.79
CA LYS A 223 -9.10 2.96 25.13
C LYS A 223 -8.26 1.80 25.70
N ASN A 224 -7.73 0.91 24.85
CA ASN A 224 -6.85 -0.20 25.27
C ASN A 224 -6.00 -0.74 24.09
N PRO A 225 -4.67 -0.48 24.05
CA PRO A 225 -3.77 -0.98 23.00
C PRO A 225 -3.74 -2.52 22.94
N GLU A 226 -3.75 -3.16 24.10
CA GLU A 226 -3.56 -4.60 24.24
C GLU A 226 -4.71 -5.38 23.62
N VAL A 227 -5.94 -4.86 23.78
CA VAL A 227 -7.15 -5.43 23.16
C VAL A 227 -7.03 -5.38 21.64
N LYS A 228 -6.72 -4.20 21.08
CA LYS A 228 -6.59 -4.04 19.63
C LYS A 228 -5.46 -4.89 19.06
N ARG A 229 -4.32 -4.99 19.77
CA ARG A 229 -3.24 -5.90 19.39
C ARG A 229 -3.71 -7.36 19.38
N LYS A 230 -4.47 -7.78 20.39
CA LYS A 230 -5.05 -9.13 20.50
C LYS A 230 -6.03 -9.44 19.36
N GLU A 231 -6.77 -8.45 18.87
CA GLU A 231 -7.66 -8.58 17.71
C GLU A 231 -6.89 -8.74 16.39
N LEU A 232 -5.70 -8.13 16.27
CA LEU A 232 -4.85 -8.24 15.07
C LEU A 232 -4.08 -9.57 14.98
N LEU A 233 -3.68 -10.15 16.12
CA LEU A 233 -2.91 -11.40 16.17
C LEU A 233 -3.52 -12.57 15.36
N PRO A 234 -4.81 -12.93 15.50
CA PRO A 234 -5.41 -14.04 14.77
C PRO A 234 -5.56 -13.77 13.26
N LEU A 235 -5.34 -12.54 12.80
CA LEU A 235 -5.39 -12.19 11.37
C LEU A 235 -4.08 -12.55 10.65
N HIS A 236 -3.03 -12.95 11.38
CA HIS A 236 -1.74 -13.41 10.85
C HIS A 236 -1.12 -12.46 9.81
N ASN A 237 -1.34 -11.15 9.96
CA ASN A 237 -0.83 -10.13 9.06
C ASN A 237 0.22 -9.27 9.75
N MET A 238 1.50 -9.61 9.55
CA MET A 238 2.63 -8.89 10.15
C MET A 238 2.68 -7.42 9.75
N MET A 239 2.21 -7.06 8.56
CA MET A 239 2.22 -5.67 8.12
C MET A 239 1.24 -4.80 8.92
N TRP A 240 0.09 -5.35 9.28
CA TRP A 240 -0.87 -4.66 10.15
C TRP A 240 -0.34 -4.50 11.56
N LEU A 241 0.33 -5.53 12.09
CA LEU A 241 1.02 -5.43 13.39
C LEU A 241 2.15 -4.40 13.35
N ASN A 242 2.91 -4.31 12.27
CA ASN A 242 3.97 -3.31 12.13
C ASN A 242 3.41 -1.88 12.05
N ILE A 243 2.32 -1.64 11.31
CA ILE A 243 1.64 -0.33 11.31
C ILE A 243 1.19 0.01 12.73
N PHE A 244 0.51 -0.94 13.39
CA PHE A 244 0.07 -0.79 14.77
C PHE A 244 1.23 -0.43 15.71
N ASP A 245 2.30 -1.24 15.73
CA ASP A 245 3.46 -1.01 16.60
C ASP A 245 4.14 0.33 16.27
N SER A 246 4.20 0.73 14.99
CA SER A 246 4.74 2.03 14.58
C SER A 246 3.95 3.21 15.12
N THR A 247 2.61 3.09 15.18
CA THR A 247 1.73 4.11 15.75
C THR A 247 2.02 4.31 17.23
N TYR A 248 2.11 3.24 18.00
CA TYR A 248 2.40 3.33 19.43
C TYR A 248 3.83 3.74 19.73
N ALA A 249 4.80 3.30 18.92
CA ALA A 249 6.18 3.76 19.04
C ALA A 249 6.27 5.27 18.88
N TYR A 250 5.69 5.81 17.80
CA TYR A 250 5.67 7.25 17.54
C TYR A 250 4.94 8.02 18.64
N TYR A 251 3.75 7.57 19.03
CA TYR A 251 2.95 8.22 20.07
C TYR A 251 3.66 8.25 21.43
N TYR A 252 4.18 7.10 21.89
CA TYR A 252 4.86 7.02 23.19
C TYR A 252 6.18 7.78 23.22
N ALA A 253 6.88 7.89 22.09
CA ALA A 253 8.03 8.77 21.96
C ALA A 253 7.61 10.25 22.17
N LEU A 254 6.55 10.71 21.50
CA LEU A 254 6.08 12.09 21.62
C LEU A 254 5.65 12.47 23.05
N ILE A 255 5.01 11.56 23.78
CA ILE A 255 4.58 11.81 25.17
C ILE A 255 5.63 11.40 26.22
N ARG A 256 6.85 11.05 25.79
CA ARG A 256 8.00 10.71 26.65
C ARG A 256 7.73 9.53 27.61
N MET A 257 7.12 8.47 27.10
CA MET A 257 6.89 7.20 27.82
C MET A 257 7.66 6.04 27.18
N PRO A 258 9.02 6.06 27.21
CA PRO A 258 9.85 5.09 26.49
C PRO A 258 9.66 3.64 26.95
N GLU A 259 9.20 3.42 28.19
CA GLU A 259 8.92 2.10 28.72
C GLU A 259 7.75 1.39 28.02
N LYS A 260 6.86 2.15 27.38
CA LYS A 260 5.70 1.63 26.63
C LYS A 260 5.94 1.44 25.13
N ILE A 261 7.10 1.87 24.62
CA ILE A 261 7.43 1.73 23.20
C ILE A 261 7.52 0.24 22.83
N PRO A 262 6.87 -0.20 21.74
CA PRO A 262 6.95 -1.59 21.27
C PRO A 262 8.40 -2.03 21.01
N ALA A 263 8.73 -3.26 21.41
CA ALA A 263 10.09 -3.81 21.39
C ALA A 263 10.80 -3.66 20.04
N LEU A 264 10.07 -3.81 18.92
CA LEU A 264 10.62 -3.65 17.57
C LEU A 264 11.33 -2.30 17.38
N PHE A 265 10.74 -1.21 17.88
CA PHE A 265 11.29 0.15 17.76
C PHE A 265 12.17 0.51 18.96
N LYS A 266 11.83 0.04 20.16
CA LYS A 266 12.59 0.30 21.39
C LYS A 266 14.00 -0.30 21.35
N ASP A 267 14.12 -1.51 20.81
CA ASP A 267 15.38 -2.25 20.75
C ASP A 267 16.11 -2.06 19.40
N HIS A 268 15.61 -1.17 18.54
CA HIS A 268 16.16 -0.86 17.22
C HIS A 268 16.30 -2.06 16.28
N MET A 269 15.24 -2.87 16.21
CA MET A 269 15.24 -4.18 15.56
C MET A 269 14.63 -4.15 14.16
N LEU A 270 14.48 -2.98 13.52
CA LEU A 270 13.90 -2.88 12.17
C LEU A 270 14.65 -3.71 11.12
N SER A 271 15.95 -3.96 11.32
CA SER A 271 16.76 -4.81 10.43
C SER A 271 16.37 -6.29 10.49
N THR A 272 15.70 -6.73 11.55
CA THR A 272 15.23 -8.12 11.73
C THR A 272 13.89 -8.42 11.07
N VAL A 273 13.20 -7.38 10.60
CA VAL A 273 11.89 -7.48 9.96
C VAL A 273 12.01 -7.16 8.48
N SER A 274 11.39 -8.00 7.64
CA SER A 274 11.29 -7.74 6.20
C SER A 274 10.16 -6.76 5.92
N PHE A 275 10.51 -5.49 5.77
CA PHE A 275 9.60 -4.47 5.25
C PHE A 275 9.59 -4.46 3.73
N LEU A 276 8.43 -4.13 3.13
CA LEU A 276 8.41 -3.80 1.71
C LEU A 276 9.23 -2.54 1.47
N SER A 277 10.03 -2.53 0.41
CA SER A 277 10.94 -1.43 0.09
C SER A 277 10.28 -0.03 0.13
N PRO A 278 9.04 0.15 -0.37
CA PRO A 278 8.33 1.45 -0.28
C PRO A 278 8.05 1.95 1.14
N CYS A 279 7.96 1.06 2.14
CA CYS A 279 7.60 1.37 3.52
C CYS A 279 8.81 1.67 4.41
N ARG A 280 9.98 1.13 4.06
CA ARG A 280 11.19 1.20 4.88
C ARG A 280 11.53 2.64 5.36
N PRO A 281 11.50 3.68 4.51
CA PRO A 281 11.85 5.03 4.98
C PRO A 281 10.88 5.59 6.03
N MET A 282 9.60 5.19 6.01
CA MET A 282 8.61 5.62 7.00
C MET A 282 8.85 4.94 8.35
N MET A 283 9.23 3.66 8.35
CA MET A 283 9.58 2.94 9.58
C MET A 283 10.85 3.50 10.22
N GLU A 284 11.87 3.79 9.42
CA GLU A 284 13.13 4.41 9.87
C GLU A 284 12.88 5.83 10.43
N MET A 285 11.98 6.61 9.83
CA MET A 285 11.57 7.91 10.38
C MET A 285 10.94 7.77 11.77
N ILE A 286 10.12 6.74 11.99
CA ILE A 286 9.50 6.49 13.30
C ILE A 286 10.54 6.04 14.33
N GLU A 287 11.45 5.16 13.95
CA GLU A 287 12.57 4.75 14.80
C GLU A 287 13.47 5.95 15.18
N ASN A 288 13.72 6.87 14.23
CA ASN A 288 14.41 8.13 14.52
C ASN A 288 13.69 8.98 15.56
N GLN A 289 12.35 9.04 15.55
CA GLN A 289 11.60 9.74 16.59
C GLN A 289 11.74 9.08 17.96
N VAL A 290 11.92 7.75 18.02
CA VAL A 290 12.19 7.02 19.28
C VAL A 290 13.56 7.34 19.85
N PHE A 291 14.54 7.72 19.02
CA PHE A 291 15.87 8.13 19.46
C PHE A 291 15.91 9.52 20.14
N LEU A 292 14.94 10.40 19.85
CA LEU A 292 14.90 11.80 20.30
C LEU A 292 14.26 11.95 21.69
#